data_AF-A0A7S2MEA4-F1
#
_entry.id   AF-A0A7S2MEA4-F1
#
_cell.length_a   1.000
_cell.length_b   1.000
_cell.length_c   1.000
_cell.angle_alpha   90.00
_cell.angle_beta   90.00
_cell.angle_gamma   90.00
#
_symmetry.space_group_name_H-M   'P 1'
#
loop_
_entity.id
_entity.type
_entity.pdbx_description
1 polymer ?
#
loop_
_entity_poly.entity_id
_entity_poly.type
_entity_poly.pdbx_seq_one_letter_code
_entity_poly.pdbx_strand_id
1 'polypeptide(L)'
;EKLSWEKFRGEVLGPTDPAEAPVGSIRRSILDSYKELDLTSVPNKGDNGVHASASPFEGLAEKTNWLNKAVGDDDFGKALIEAGLSLETIKEWSVDPQVVMPEGGKGSVFDALEDMDAEDCLK
;
A
#
# COMPACT_ATOMS: atom_id res chain seq x y z
N GLU A 1 -18.18 5.39 -10.19
CA GLU A 1 -17.26 6.21 -9.38
C GLU A 1 -15.87 5.60 -9.45
N LYS A 2 -14.81 6.41 -9.50
CA LYS A 2 -13.44 5.94 -9.25
C LYS A 2 -13.17 6.10 -7.75
N LEU A 3 -12.73 5.05 -7.08
CA LEU A 3 -12.30 5.07 -5.69
C LEU A 3 -10.81 5.43 -5.66
N SER A 4 -10.43 6.48 -4.93
CA SER A 4 -9.01 6.82 -4.74
C SER A 4 -8.34 5.85 -3.79
N TRP A 5 -7.02 5.75 -3.86
CA TRP A 5 -6.21 4.89 -3.00
C TRP A 5 -6.37 5.28 -1.52
N GLU A 6 -6.32 6.57 -1.22
CA GLU A 6 -6.58 7.13 0.12
C GLU A 6 -7.93 6.66 0.67
N LYS A 7 -9.01 6.77 -0.11
CA LYS A 7 -10.34 6.33 0.33
C LYS A 7 -10.43 4.82 0.47
N PHE A 8 -9.77 4.06 -0.42
CA PHE A 8 -9.67 2.62 -0.26
C PHE A 8 -9.01 2.26 1.07
N ARG A 9 -7.87 2.87 1.41
CA ARG A 9 -7.16 2.60 2.67
C ARG A 9 -7.92 3.11 3.89
N GLY A 10 -8.48 4.31 3.84
CA GLY A 10 -9.16 4.94 4.97
C GLY A 10 -10.57 4.42 5.23
N GLU A 11 -11.36 4.19 4.19
CA GLU A 11 -12.80 3.89 4.30
C GLU A 11 -13.13 2.41 4.09
N VAL A 12 -12.47 1.75 3.13
CA VAL A 12 -12.75 0.34 2.80
C VAL A 12 -11.92 -0.60 3.65
N LEU A 13 -10.59 -0.47 3.62
CA LEU A 13 -9.69 -1.26 4.45
C LEU A 13 -9.80 -0.85 5.92
N GLY A 14 -9.76 0.46 6.17
CA GLY A 14 -9.64 1.07 7.48
C GLY A 14 -8.18 1.39 7.85
N PRO A 15 -7.92 2.41 8.69
CA PRO A 15 -6.59 2.76 9.18
C PRO A 15 -5.91 1.60 9.91
N THR A 16 -4.59 1.73 10.10
CA THR A 16 -3.73 0.70 10.70
C THR A 16 -4.18 0.29 12.10
N ASP A 17 -4.73 1.22 12.89
CA ASP A 17 -5.41 0.91 14.14
C ASP A 17 -6.89 0.59 13.90
N PRO A 18 -7.35 -0.67 14.09
CA PRO A 18 -8.75 -1.01 13.92
C PRO A 18 -9.72 -0.22 14.82
N ALA A 19 -9.25 0.32 15.95
CA ALA A 19 -10.08 1.12 16.85
C ALA A 19 -10.41 2.51 16.29
N GLU A 20 -9.57 3.03 15.40
CA GLU A 20 -9.77 4.30 14.70
C GLU A 20 -10.54 4.11 13.38
N ALA A 21 -10.79 2.86 12.99
CA ALA A 21 -11.38 2.54 11.70
C ALA A 21 -12.90 2.76 11.65
N PRO A 22 -13.43 3.29 10.52
CA PRO A 22 -14.86 3.56 10.38
C PRO A 22 -15.66 2.26 10.39
N VAL A 23 -16.88 2.33 10.94
CA VAL A 23 -17.81 1.19 10.98
C VAL A 23 -18.09 0.72 9.56
N GLY A 24 -17.96 -0.59 9.33
CA GLY A 24 -18.12 -1.22 8.02
C GLY A 24 -16.82 -1.39 7.22
N SER A 25 -15.71 -0.76 7.62
CA SER A 25 -14.39 -1.08 7.05
C SER A 25 -13.94 -2.49 7.43
N ILE A 26 -13.02 -3.07 6.67
CA ILE A 26 -12.57 -4.46 6.85
C ILE A 26 -11.89 -4.63 8.21
N ARG A 27 -10.91 -3.79 8.55
CA ARG A 27 -10.20 -3.86 9.84
C ARG A 27 -11.16 -3.65 11.01
N ARG A 28 -12.12 -2.73 10.89
CA ARG A 28 -13.15 -2.54 11.91
C ARG A 28 -14.04 -3.77 12.08
N SER A 29 -14.46 -4.39 10.98
CA SER A 29 -15.29 -5.60 11.00
C SER A 29 -14.56 -6.77 11.66
N ILE A 30 -13.25 -6.91 11.43
CA ILE A 30 -12.40 -7.90 12.10
C ILE A 30 -12.29 -7.60 13.59
N LEU A 31 -12.08 -6.34 14.00
CA LEU A 31 -12.10 -5.95 15.41
C LEU A 31 -13.44 -6.25 16.08
N ASP A 32 -14.55 -5.90 15.45
CA ASP A 32 -15.89 -6.08 16.04
C ASP A 32 -16.22 -7.59 16.18
N SER A 33 -15.72 -8.43 15.28
CA SER A 33 -16.04 -9.86 15.21
C SER A 33 -14.89 -10.78 15.66
N TYR A 34 -13.82 -10.28 16.27
CA TYR A 34 -12.58 -11.05 16.48
C TYR A 34 -12.79 -12.35 17.25
N LYS A 35 -13.72 -12.36 18.22
CA LYS A 35 -14.08 -13.58 18.98
C LYS A 35 -14.83 -14.60 18.14
N GLU A 36 -15.69 -14.13 17.24
CA GLU A 36 -16.43 -14.99 16.31
C GLU A 36 -15.52 -15.57 15.23
N LEU A 37 -14.41 -14.88 14.95
CA LEU A 37 -13.32 -15.32 14.07
C LEU A 37 -12.28 -16.20 14.78
N ASP A 38 -12.52 -16.59 16.04
CA ASP A 38 -11.59 -17.38 16.88
C ASP A 38 -10.18 -16.75 17.02
N LEU A 39 -10.06 -15.42 16.93
CA LEU A 39 -8.80 -14.72 17.17
C LEU A 39 -8.47 -14.71 18.67
N THR A 40 -7.22 -15.00 18.99
CA THR A 40 -6.74 -15.19 20.38
C THR A 40 -6.51 -13.88 21.13
N SER A 41 -6.41 -12.76 20.41
CA SER A 41 -6.18 -11.43 20.96
C SER A 41 -7.08 -10.40 20.28
N VAL A 42 -7.34 -9.29 20.98
CA VAL A 42 -8.01 -8.12 20.39
C VAL A 42 -7.06 -7.54 19.32
N PRO A 43 -7.54 -7.33 18.08
CA PRO A 43 -6.77 -6.69 17.03
C PRO A 43 -6.19 -5.34 17.47
N ASN A 44 -4.98 -5.05 17.03
CA ASN A 44 -4.23 -3.84 17.37
C ASN A 44 -3.45 -3.35 16.14
N LYS A 45 -2.65 -2.28 16.28
CA LYS A 45 -1.86 -1.72 15.16
C LYS A 45 -0.94 -2.73 14.47
N GLY A 46 -0.35 -3.66 15.22
CA GLY A 46 0.54 -4.70 14.68
C GLY A 46 -0.22 -5.91 14.13
N ASP A 47 -1.28 -6.32 14.81
CA ASP A 47 -2.14 -7.45 14.43
C ASP A 47 -3.54 -6.96 14.04
N ASN A 48 -3.66 -6.32 12.88
CA ASN A 48 -4.92 -5.71 12.41
C ASN A 48 -5.69 -6.58 11.39
N GLY A 49 -5.29 -7.84 11.22
CA GLY A 49 -6.00 -8.87 10.47
C GLY A 49 -5.75 -8.88 8.96
N VAL A 50 -5.59 -7.72 8.32
CA VAL A 50 -5.39 -7.62 6.85
C VAL A 50 -4.35 -6.58 6.45
N HIS A 51 -3.61 -6.92 5.40
CA HIS A 51 -2.65 -6.05 4.73
C HIS A 51 -3.17 -5.62 3.36
N ALA A 52 -2.88 -4.38 2.98
CA ALA A 52 -2.99 -3.89 1.61
C ALA A 52 -1.91 -2.85 1.37
N SER A 53 -1.40 -2.77 0.14
CA SER A 53 -0.33 -1.87 -0.25
C SER A 53 -0.73 -0.39 -0.05
N ALA A 54 0.20 0.41 0.44
CA ALA A 54 0.07 1.84 0.72
C ALA A 54 -0.12 2.67 -0.56
N SER A 55 0.36 2.18 -1.69
CA SER A 55 0.27 2.83 -3.00
C SER A 55 0.31 1.84 -4.16
N PRO A 56 0.02 2.26 -5.41
CA PRO A 56 0.24 1.48 -6.62
C PRO A 56 1.68 0.97 -6.78
N PHE A 57 2.66 1.76 -6.34
CA PHE A 57 4.08 1.41 -6.42
C PHE A 57 4.44 0.27 -5.46
N GLU A 58 4.03 0.38 -4.19
CA GLU A 58 4.22 -0.72 -3.24
C GLU A 58 3.43 -1.96 -3.71
N GLY A 59 2.23 -1.78 -4.28
CA GLY A 59 1.45 -2.88 -4.86
C GLY A 59 2.17 -3.59 -6.01
N LEU A 60 2.93 -2.86 -6.84
CA LEU A 60 3.80 -3.48 -7.84
C LEU A 60 4.92 -4.30 -7.18
N ALA A 61 5.63 -3.72 -6.20
CA ALA A 61 6.68 -4.42 -5.47
C ALA A 61 6.16 -5.72 -4.84
N GLU A 62 5.01 -5.67 -4.18
CA GLU A 62 4.36 -6.83 -3.57
C GLU A 62 3.93 -7.87 -4.60
N LYS A 63 3.32 -7.47 -5.73
CA LYS A 63 3.00 -8.42 -6.82
C LYS A 63 4.24 -9.12 -7.36
N THR A 64 5.36 -8.41 -7.49
CA THR A 64 6.62 -9.04 -7.94
C THR A 64 7.15 -10.04 -6.92
N ASN A 65 7.01 -9.74 -5.61
CA ASN A 65 7.47 -10.60 -4.53
C ASN A 65 6.57 -11.84 -4.33
N TRP A 66 5.26 -11.65 -4.24
CA TRP A 66 4.30 -12.71 -3.89
C TRP A 66 3.84 -13.55 -5.07
N LEU A 67 3.73 -12.95 -6.26
CA LEU A 67 3.18 -13.61 -7.45
C LEU A 67 4.24 -13.90 -8.52
N ASN A 68 5.50 -13.53 -8.27
CA ASN A 68 6.59 -13.61 -9.24
C ASN A 68 6.24 -12.93 -10.58
N LYS A 69 5.40 -11.88 -10.53
CA LYS A 69 4.99 -11.13 -11.71
C LYS A 69 6.14 -10.24 -12.16
N ALA A 70 6.51 -10.28 -13.43
CA ALA A 70 7.52 -9.37 -13.96
C ALA A 70 6.97 -7.94 -14.04
N VAL A 71 7.81 -6.93 -13.77
CA VAL A 71 7.44 -5.51 -13.85
C VAL A 71 6.83 -5.17 -15.22
N GLY A 72 7.44 -5.66 -16.30
CA GLY A 72 6.97 -5.43 -17.67
C GLY A 72 5.65 -6.14 -18.04
N ASP A 73 5.17 -7.08 -17.21
CA ASP A 73 3.89 -7.75 -17.40
C ASP A 73 2.76 -7.11 -16.57
N ASP A 74 3.10 -6.17 -15.69
CA ASP A 74 2.15 -5.42 -14.88
C ASP A 74 1.76 -4.09 -15.53
N ASP A 75 0.48 -3.74 -15.52
CA ASP A 75 0.03 -2.52 -16.21
C ASP A 75 0.60 -1.26 -15.57
N PHE A 76 0.74 -1.21 -14.25
CA PHE A 76 1.40 -0.10 -13.56
C PHE A 76 2.92 -0.12 -13.79
N GLY A 77 3.53 -1.32 -13.79
CA GLY A 77 4.95 -1.48 -14.11
C GLY A 77 5.32 -1.01 -15.52
N LYS A 78 4.48 -1.30 -16.52
CA LYS A 78 4.61 -0.77 -17.89
C LYS A 78 4.50 0.75 -17.91
N ALA A 79 3.52 1.31 -17.19
CA ALA A 79 3.34 2.75 -17.12
C ALA A 79 4.56 3.47 -16.51
N LEU A 80 5.21 2.90 -15.49
CA LEU A 80 6.47 3.44 -14.93
C LEU A 80 7.61 3.43 -15.95
N ILE A 81 7.73 2.36 -16.73
CA ILE A 81 8.74 2.26 -17.80
C ILE A 81 8.46 3.29 -18.90
N GLU A 82 7.19 3.44 -19.31
CA GLU A 82 6.77 4.45 -20.29
C GLU A 82 6.99 5.88 -19.79
N ALA A 83 6.87 6.11 -18.47
CA ALA A 83 7.22 7.37 -17.81
C ALA A 83 8.75 7.61 -17.71
N GLY A 84 9.57 6.64 -18.12
CA GLY A 84 11.02 6.77 -18.24
C GLY A 84 11.83 6.15 -17.11
N LEU A 85 11.20 5.45 -16.15
CA LEU A 85 11.94 4.73 -15.11
C LEU A 85 12.60 3.48 -15.70
N SER A 86 13.84 3.24 -15.28
CA SER A 86 14.52 1.99 -15.60
C SER A 86 14.02 0.84 -14.71
N LEU A 87 14.08 -0.39 -15.22
CA LEU A 87 13.80 -1.59 -14.41
C LEU A 87 14.70 -1.68 -13.18
N GLU A 88 15.94 -1.18 -13.27
CA GLU A 88 16.88 -1.13 -12.16
C GLU A 88 16.39 -0.20 -11.05
N THR A 89 15.97 1.02 -11.39
CA THR A 89 15.39 1.98 -10.45
C THR A 89 14.11 1.44 -9.80
N ILE A 90 13.20 0.86 -10.58
CA ILE A 90 11.96 0.27 -10.05
C ILE A 90 12.30 -0.83 -9.03
N LYS A 91 13.27 -1.69 -9.35
CA LYS A 91 13.70 -2.77 -8.46
C LYS A 91 14.39 -2.25 -7.19
N GLU A 92 15.25 -1.23 -7.31
CA GLU A 92 15.89 -0.58 -6.17
C GLU A 92 14.87 0.06 -5.24
N TRP A 93 13.86 0.72 -5.79
CA TRP A 93 12.80 1.36 -5.00
C TRP A 93 11.79 0.36 -4.43
N SER A 94 11.66 -0.83 -5.02
CA SER A 94 10.77 -1.89 -4.52
C SER A 94 11.20 -2.51 -3.18
N VAL A 95 12.38 -2.18 -2.67
CA VAL A 95 12.85 -2.61 -1.33
C VAL A 95 12.80 -1.47 -0.30
N ASP A 96 12.00 -0.44 -0.59
CA ASP A 96 11.79 0.72 0.26
C ASP A 96 13.08 1.45 0.73
N PRO A 97 13.92 1.92 -0.21
CA PRO A 97 15.14 2.62 0.15
C PRO A 97 14.85 4.01 0.72
N GLN A 98 15.85 4.57 1.38
CA GLN A 98 15.80 5.95 1.87
C GLN A 98 16.19 6.94 0.75
N VAL A 99 15.23 7.71 0.25
CA VAL A 99 15.39 8.73 -0.79
C VAL A 99 15.34 10.14 -0.24
N VAL A 100 15.81 11.12 -1.02
CA VAL A 100 15.73 12.53 -0.63
C VAL A 100 14.29 13.02 -0.84
N MET A 101 13.68 13.55 0.22
CA MET A 101 12.29 14.03 0.20
C MET A 101 12.20 15.45 -0.37
N PRO A 102 11.06 15.86 -0.96
CA PRO A 102 10.84 17.21 -1.47
C PRO A 102 11.06 18.32 -0.43
N GLU A 103 10.63 18.09 0.82
CA GLU A 103 10.85 18.99 1.95
C GLU A 103 12.29 18.96 2.53
N GLY A 104 13.17 18.13 1.96
CA GLY A 104 14.53 17.89 2.42
C GLY A 104 14.64 16.75 3.43
N GLY A 105 15.87 16.26 3.63
CA GLY A 105 16.12 15.06 4.45
C GLY A 105 15.96 13.76 3.65
N LYS A 106 16.04 12.62 4.36
CA LYS A 106 15.82 11.30 3.78
C LYS A 106 14.59 10.64 4.40
N GLY A 107 13.81 9.95 3.58
CA GLY A 107 12.61 9.22 3.97
C GLY A 107 12.40 7.97 3.12
N SER A 108 11.46 7.12 3.52
CA SER A 108 11.08 5.93 2.78
C SER A 108 10.41 6.30 1.45
N VAL A 109 10.68 5.54 0.38
CA VAL A 109 9.96 5.71 -0.90
C VAL A 109 8.50 5.35 -0.74
N PHE A 110 8.18 4.33 0.05
CA PHE A 110 6.80 3.93 0.27
C PHE A 110 6.03 5.00 1.04
N ASP A 111 6.64 5.60 2.07
CA ASP A 111 6.07 6.75 2.79
C ASP A 111 5.85 7.94 1.85
N ALA A 112 6.79 8.21 0.94
CA ALA A 112 6.69 9.30 -0.03
C ALA A 112 5.52 9.14 -1.03
N LEU A 113 5.09 7.90 -1.26
CA LEU A 113 4.06 7.54 -2.23
C LEU A 113 2.74 7.10 -1.56
N GLU A 114 2.67 7.11 -0.24
CA GLU A 114 1.51 6.64 0.52
C GLU A 114 0.24 7.41 0.11
N ASP A 115 -0.87 6.67 -0.05
CA ASP A 115 -2.20 7.17 -0.42
C ASP A 115 -2.33 7.81 -1.81
N MET A 116 -1.25 7.86 -2.59
CA MET A 116 -1.27 8.40 -3.96
C MET A 116 -1.99 7.46 -4.92
N ASP A 117 -2.76 8.06 -5.84
CA ASP A 117 -3.34 7.35 -6.97
C ASP A 117 -2.28 7.06 -8.06
N ALA A 118 -2.56 6.10 -8.94
CA ALA A 118 -1.62 5.65 -9.97
C ALA A 118 -1.12 6.78 -10.88
N GLU A 119 -1.98 7.73 -11.23
CA GLU A 119 -1.59 8.87 -12.07
C GLU A 119 -0.63 9.83 -11.34
N ASP A 120 -0.72 9.92 -10.01
CA ASP A 120 0.15 10.79 -9.21
C ASP A 120 1.51 10.15 -8.95
N CYS A 121 1.56 8.81 -8.77
CA CYS A 121 2.83 8.08 -8.65
C CYS A 121 3.71 8.12 -9.92
N LEU A 122 3.17 8.56 -11.06
CA LEU A 122 3.88 8.66 -12.33
C LEU A 122 4.48 10.06 -12.60
N LYS A 123 4.24 11.03 -11.71
CA LYS A 123 4.71 12.43 -11.84
C LYS A 123 6.01 12.65 -11.08
#